data_AF-A0A4R8JZW4-F1
#
_entry.id   AF-A0A4R8JZW4-F1
#
_cell.length_a   1.000
_cell.length_b   1.000
_cell.length_c   1.000
_cell.angle_alpha   90.00
_cell.angle_beta   90.00
_cell.angle_gamma   90.00
#
_symmetry.space_group_name_H-M   'P 1'
#
loop_
_entity.id
_entity.type
_entity.pdbx_description
1 polymer ?
#
loop_
_entity_poly.entity_id
_entity_poly.type
_entity_poly.pdbx_seq_one_letter_code
_entity_poly.pdbx_strand_id
1 'polypeptide(L)' 'MTLLIYLVGWIILIGGVSWGLMAMHVAQHTIAIVAVILLGVAVITGATRARSRDRP' A
#
# COMPACT_ATOMS: atom_id res chain seq x y z
N MET A 1 -7.13 -15.35 7.33
CA MET A 1 -6.88 -14.41 8.44
C MET A 1 -5.69 -13.50 8.15
N THR A 2 -4.50 -14.03 7.83
CA THR A 2 -3.27 -13.23 7.67
C THR A 2 -3.25 -12.27 6.45
N LEU A 3 -3.80 -12.70 5.30
CA LEU A 3 -3.84 -11.91 4.06
C LEU A 3 -4.77 -10.70 4.15
N LEU A 4 -5.91 -10.85 4.85
CA LEU A 4 -6.87 -9.76 5.04
C LEU A 4 -6.27 -8.65 5.92
N ILE A 5 -5.64 -9.02 7.04
CA ILE A 5 -4.94 -8.09 7.94
C ILE A 5 -3.79 -7.40 7.21
N TYR A 6 -3.08 -8.12 6.34
CA TYR A 6 -2.04 -7.57 5.50
C TYR A 6 -2.57 -6.50 4.52
N LEU A 7 -3.68 -6.76 3.82
CA LEU A 7 -4.33 -5.79 2.94
C LEU A 7 -4.79 -4.54 3.72
N VAL A 8 -5.39 -4.73 4.89
CA VAL A 8 -5.82 -3.62 5.76
C VAL A 8 -4.61 -2.78 6.19
N GLY A 9 -3.50 -3.42 6.59
CA GLY A 9 -2.26 -2.72 6.92
C GLY A 9 -1.74 -1.86 5.77
N TRP A 10 -1.82 -2.35 4.53
CA TRP A 10 -1.44 -1.56 3.36
C TRP A 10 -2.35 -0.38 3.08
N ILE A 11 -3.67 -0.53 3.25
CA ILE A 11 -4.61 0.58 3.09
C ILE A 11 -4.32 1.69 4.10
N ILE A 12 -4.06 1.32 5.36
CA ILE A 12 -3.71 2.27 6.42
C ILE A 12 -2.37 2.96 6.11
N LEU A 13 -1.36 2.22 5.65
CA LEU A 13 -0.06 2.77 5.30
C LEU A 13 -0.16 3.78 4.15
N ILE A 14 -0.85 3.41 3.06
CA ILE A 14 -1.05 4.29 1.90
C ILE A 14 -1.80 5.55 2.33
N GLY A 15 -2.92 5.40 3.02
CA GLY A 15 -3.72 6.53 3.50
C GLY A 15 -2.94 7.43 4.47
N GLY A 16 -2.17 6.85 5.39
CA GLY A 16 -1.35 7.59 6.35
C GLY A 16 -0.22 8.40 5.69
N VAL A 17 0.49 7.80 4.73
CA VAL A 17 1.54 8.52 3.98
C VAL A 17 0.92 9.63 3.14
N SER A 18 -0.17 9.36 2.42
CA SER A 18 -0.87 10.39 1.64
C SER A 18 -1.35 11.54 2.52
N TRP A 19 -1.90 11.25 3.71
CA TRP A 19 -2.31 12.28 4.66
C TRP A 19 -1.12 13.08 5.19
N GLY A 20 -0.03 12.43 5.59
CA GLY A 20 1.18 13.14 6.02
C GLY A 20 1.69 14.13 4.96
N LEU A 21 1.71 13.73 3.70
CA LEU A 21 2.10 14.61 2.60
C LEU A 21 1.11 15.76 2.37
N MET A 22 -0.20 15.51 2.52
CA MET A 22 -1.22 16.57 2.48
C MET A 22 -1.01 17.59 3.61
N ALA A 23 -0.73 17.13 4.83
CA ALA A 23 -0.48 18.01 5.98
C ALA A 23 0.79 18.87 5.78
N MET A 24 1.79 18.35 5.07
CA MET A 24 2.99 19.08 4.68
C MET A 24 2.80 20.01 3.47
N HIS A 25 1.57 20.17 2.97
CA HIS A 25 1.25 21.00 1.79
C HIS A 25 2.03 20.62 0.53
N VAL A 26 2.36 19.33 0.39
CA VAL A 26 2.99 18.80 -0.82
C VAL A 26 1.99 18.88 -1.98
N ALA A 27 2.49 19.15 -3.19
CA ALA A 27 1.64 19.22 -4.38
C ALA A 27 0.84 17.91 -4.58
N GLN A 28 -0.46 18.05 -4.87
CA GLN A 28 -1.39 16.92 -5.08
C GLN A 28 -0.86 15.89 -6.08
N HIS A 29 -0.17 16.34 -7.14
CA HIS A 29 0.44 15.46 -8.14
C HIS A 29 1.49 14.52 -7.53
N THR A 30 2.32 15.02 -6.60
CA THR A 30 3.36 14.23 -5.95
C THR A 30 2.75 13.22 -5.00
N ILE A 31 1.68 13.60 -4.30
CA ILE A 31 0.93 12.71 -3.41
C ILE A 31 0.34 11.54 -4.21
N ALA A 32 -0.22 11.82 -5.39
CA ALA A 32 -0.75 10.79 -6.28
C ALA A 32 0.34 9.84 -6.77
N ILE A 33 1.51 10.36 -7.18
CA ILE A 33 2.66 9.54 -7.59
C ILE A 33 3.07 8.59 -6.46
N VAL A 34 3.26 9.12 -5.24
CA VAL A 34 3.65 8.31 -4.07
C VAL A 34 2.59 7.25 -3.75
N ALA A 35 1.30 7.62 -3.78
CA ALA A 35 0.21 6.68 -3.52
C ALA A 35 0.19 5.53 -4.53
N VAL A 36 0.39 5.81 -5.82
CA VAL A 36 0.45 4.79 -6.89
C VAL A 36 1.66 3.88 -6.71
N ILE A 37 2.83 4.42 -6.37
CA ILE A 37 4.04 3.63 -6.10
C ILE A 37 3.79 2.67 -4.93
N LEU A 38 3.25 3.17 -3.82
CA LEU A 38 2.96 2.34 -2.64
C LEU A 38 1.91 1.26 -2.94
N LEU A 39 0.89 1.59 -3.73
CA LEU A 39 -0.13 0.63 -4.17
C LEU A 39 0.49 -0.48 -5.04
N GLY A 40 1.39 -0.13 -5.95
CA GLY A 40 2.14 -1.11 -6.75
C GLY A 40 2.96 -2.07 -5.88
N VAL A 41 3.67 -1.54 -4.87
CA VAL A 41 4.42 -2.37 -3.92
C VAL A 41 3.48 -3.30 -3.15
N ALA A 42 2.35 -2.78 -2.65
CA ALA A 42 1.35 -3.55 -1.92
C ALA A 42 0.83 -4.75 -2.73
N VAL A 43 0.56 -4.53 -4.01
CA VAL A 43 0.09 -5.58 -4.93
C VAL A 43 1.17 -6.64 -5.15
N ILE A 44 2.41 -6.25 -5.44
CA ILE A 44 3.51 -7.19 -5.68
C ILE A 44 3.75 -8.06 -4.45
N THR A 45 3.85 -7.44 -3.27
CA THR A 45 4.07 -8.18 -2.01
C THR A 45 2.84 -8.98 -1.56
N GLY A 46 1.62 -8.53 -1.91
CA GLY A 46 0.40 -9.30 -1.73
C GLY A 46 0.36 -10.54 -2.62
N ALA A 47 0.72 -10.40 -3.89
CA ALA A 47 0.74 -11.49 -4.87
C ALA A 47 1.79 -12.57 -4.53
N THR A 48 2.99 -12.18 -4.08
CA THR A 48 4.00 -13.14 -3.61
C THR A 48 3.54 -13.90 -2.38
N ARG A 49 2.87 -13.21 -1.44
CA ARG A 49 2.36 -13.83 -0.22
C ARG A 49 1.17 -14.76 -0.47
N ALA A 50 0.31 -14.44 -1.43
CA ALA A 50 -0.75 -15.33 -1.88
C ALA A 50 -0.17 -16.59 -2.54
N ARG A 51 0.80 -16.45 -3.45
CA ARG A 51 1.44 -17.58 -4.16
C ARG A 51 2.24 -18.50 -3.24
N SER A 52 2.81 -17.97 -2.17
CA SER A 52 3.52 -18.77 -1.14
C SER A 52 2.58 -19.76 -0.44
N ARG A 53 1.28 -19.47 -0.43
CA ARG A 53 0.25 -20.26 0.23
C ARG A 53 -0.32 -21.39 -0.64
N ASP A 54 -0.03 -21.35 -1.95
CA ASP A 54 -0.45 -22.35 -2.94
C ASP A 54 0.55 -23.52 -3.08
N ARG A 55 1.59 -23.60 -2.24
CA ARG A 55 2.51 -24.74 -2.25
C ARG A 55 1.94 -25.89 -1.38
N PRO A 56 1.70 -27.09 -1.96
CA PRO A 56 1.28 -28.27 -1.21
C PRO A 56 2.38 -28.82 -0.29
#